data_AF-X2KQN1-F1
#
_entry.id   AF-X2KQN1-F1
#
_cell.length_a   1.000
_cell.length_b   1.000
_cell.length_c   1.000
_cell.angle_alpha   90.00
_cell.angle_beta   90.00
_cell.angle_gamma   90.00
#
_symmetry.space_group_name_H-M   'P 1'
#
loop_
_entity.id
_entity.type
_entity.pdbx_description
1 polymer ?
#
loop_
_entity_poly.entity_id
_entity_poly.type
_entity_poly.pdbx_seq_one_letter_code
_entity_poly.pdbx_strand_id
1 'polypeptide(L)'
;NRVSTKIGSSMKSVGEVMSIGRSFEEAFQKALRMVDENVTGFDPNIEKVNENELREPTDKRMFVLAAALKQGYSTDKLYELTKIDKWFLVKLKNIIDYYKVLEAVKPGLITFDIIKKAKQIGFSDKQIASAIKSTELAVRKQREEFKITPVVKQIDTVAAEWPASTNYLYLTYNGITHDINFPGDFTMVLGSGVYRIGSSVEFDWCAVGCLRELRNQGKKTIMVNYNPETVSTDY
;
A
#
# COMPACT_ATOMS: atom_id res chain seq x y z
N ASN A 1 23.11 -5.38 18.02
CA ASN A 1 22.23 -6.44 17.50
C ASN A 1 23.01 -7.71 17.24
N ARG A 2 22.51 -8.87 17.69
CA ARG A 2 23.17 -10.19 17.52
C ARG A 2 22.91 -10.85 16.16
N VAL A 3 22.08 -10.24 15.32
CA VAL A 3 21.69 -10.74 14.00
C VAL A 3 21.87 -9.63 12.96
N SER A 4 22.43 -9.98 11.80
CA SER A 4 22.62 -9.05 10.68
C SER A 4 21.32 -8.81 9.92
N THR A 5 21.01 -7.54 9.67
CA THR A 5 19.87 -7.06 8.86
C THR A 5 20.10 -7.16 7.35
N LYS A 6 21.31 -7.54 6.91
CA LYS A 6 21.61 -7.76 5.49
C LYS A 6 20.79 -8.91 4.93
N ILE A 7 20.22 -8.72 3.75
CA ILE A 7 19.46 -9.72 3.00
C ILE A 7 20.39 -10.35 1.96
N GLY A 8 20.23 -11.66 1.75
CA GLY A 8 21.00 -12.41 0.77
C GLY A 8 20.16 -13.56 0.22
N SER A 9 20.82 -14.62 -0.23
CA SER A 9 20.15 -15.81 -0.78
C SER A 9 19.36 -16.62 0.25
N SER A 10 19.71 -16.52 1.54
CA SER A 10 18.98 -17.19 2.61
C SER A 10 17.89 -16.28 3.18
N MET A 11 16.65 -16.77 3.15
CA MET A 11 15.47 -16.03 3.58
C MET A 11 15.50 -15.76 5.09
N LYS A 12 15.14 -14.52 5.46
CA LYS A 12 15.02 -14.08 6.86
C LYS A 12 13.67 -13.41 7.17
N SER A 13 12.81 -13.23 6.16
CA SER A 13 11.47 -12.71 6.32
C SER A 13 10.61 -13.70 7.11
N VAL A 14 9.66 -13.16 7.87
CA VAL A 14 8.73 -13.93 8.72
C VAL A 14 7.29 -13.89 8.22
N GLY A 15 7.05 -13.17 7.12
CA GLY A 15 5.75 -13.01 6.47
C GLY A 15 5.84 -12.06 5.28
N GLU A 16 4.76 -11.96 4.54
CA GLU A 16 4.64 -11.14 3.34
C GLU A 16 3.26 -10.48 3.22
N VAL A 17 3.16 -9.53 2.30
CA VAL A 17 1.92 -8.79 2.02
C VAL A 17 1.70 -8.72 0.52
N MET A 18 0.44 -8.69 0.12
CA MET A 18 0.04 -8.48 -1.25
C MET A 18 -0.90 -7.29 -1.35
N SER A 19 -0.70 -6.47 -2.38
CA SER A 19 -1.58 -5.35 -2.67
C SER A 19 -1.83 -5.23 -4.16
N ILE A 20 -3.01 -4.71 -4.50
CA ILE A 20 -3.45 -4.55 -5.88
C ILE A 20 -3.72 -3.07 -6.14
N GLY A 21 -3.23 -2.57 -7.26
CA GLY A 21 -3.45 -1.22 -7.77
C GLY A 21 -3.46 -1.22 -9.29
N ARG A 22 -3.98 -0.17 -9.91
CA ARG A 22 -3.98 -0.03 -11.39
C ARG A 22 -2.76 0.71 -11.92
N SER A 23 -1.80 1.01 -11.04
CA SER A 23 -0.46 1.48 -11.35
C SER A 23 0.52 0.84 -10.38
N PHE A 24 1.79 0.78 -10.77
CA PHE A 24 2.84 0.29 -9.89
C PHE A 24 2.93 1.16 -8.63
N GLU A 25 2.89 2.47 -8.78
CA GLU A 25 2.99 3.42 -7.66
C GLU A 25 1.86 3.19 -6.64
N GLU A 26 0.63 3.00 -7.11
CA GLU A 26 -0.53 2.72 -6.25
C GLU A 26 -0.36 1.40 -5.47
N ALA A 27 -0.02 0.32 -6.18
CA ALA A 27 0.20 -0.99 -5.55
C ALA A 27 1.36 -0.92 -4.56
N PHE A 28 2.53 -0.43 -4.99
CA PHE A 28 3.72 -0.38 -4.18
C PHE A 28 3.53 0.39 -2.87
N GLN A 29 2.88 1.56 -2.90
CA GLN A 29 2.62 2.32 -1.67
C GLN A 29 1.57 1.65 -0.77
N LYS A 30 0.59 0.92 -1.31
CA LYS A 30 -0.34 0.11 -0.51
C LYS A 30 0.40 -1.03 0.19
N ALA A 31 1.24 -1.77 -0.54
CA ALA A 31 2.05 -2.85 0.03
C ALA A 31 2.95 -2.34 1.17
N LEU A 32 3.65 -1.22 0.99
CA LEU A 32 4.52 -0.67 2.05
C LEU A 32 3.76 -0.37 3.36
N ARG A 33 2.53 0.15 3.26
CA ARG A 33 1.68 0.38 4.45
C ARG A 33 1.17 -0.89 5.12
N MET A 34 1.08 -1.98 4.36
CA MET A 34 0.66 -3.28 4.88
C MET A 34 1.79 -3.96 5.66
N VAL A 35 3.06 -3.63 5.36
CA VAL A 35 4.23 -4.25 6.01
C VAL A 35 4.37 -3.85 7.47
N ASP A 36 4.13 -2.58 7.82
CA ASP A 36 4.33 -2.02 9.16
C ASP A 36 3.37 -0.84 9.40
N GLU A 37 2.74 -0.79 10.58
CA GLU A 37 1.79 0.27 10.95
C GLU A 37 2.44 1.68 11.04
N ASN A 38 3.76 1.71 11.24
CA ASN A 38 4.53 2.95 11.30
C ASN A 38 4.93 3.46 9.91
N VAL A 39 4.83 2.61 8.89
CA VAL A 39 5.16 2.96 7.50
C VAL A 39 3.93 3.50 6.80
N THR A 40 3.99 4.74 6.33
CA THR A 40 2.85 5.43 5.71
C THR A 40 2.85 5.37 4.18
N GLY A 41 3.93 4.84 3.59
CA GLY A 41 4.17 4.75 2.15
C GLY A 41 5.68 4.75 1.87
N PHE A 42 6.05 5.12 0.64
CA PHE A 42 7.46 5.26 0.25
C PHE A 42 8.01 6.61 0.70
N ASP A 43 8.28 6.72 2.00
CA ASP A 43 8.66 7.98 2.66
C ASP A 43 10.18 8.21 2.63
N PRO A 44 10.66 9.32 2.04
CA PRO A 44 12.09 9.63 1.95
C PRO A 44 12.72 10.19 3.24
N ASN A 45 11.94 10.39 4.30
CA ASN A 45 12.42 11.00 5.55
C ASN A 45 12.64 9.98 6.69
N ILE A 46 12.33 8.70 6.47
CA ILE A 46 12.51 7.64 7.48
C ILE A 46 13.98 7.31 7.68
N GLU A 47 14.74 7.18 6.58
CA GLU A 47 16.16 6.84 6.59
C GLU A 47 17.01 7.95 5.97
N LYS A 48 18.31 7.93 6.27
CA LYS A 48 19.30 8.77 5.58
C LYS A 48 19.89 8.03 4.40
N VAL A 49 20.42 8.78 3.44
CA VAL A 49 21.14 8.20 2.30
C VAL A 49 22.39 7.47 2.78
N ASN A 50 22.52 6.22 2.36
CA ASN A 50 23.65 5.36 2.66
C ASN A 50 23.94 4.49 1.43
N GLU A 51 24.99 4.80 0.67
CA GLU A 51 25.33 4.04 -0.53
C GLU A 51 25.71 2.58 -0.25
N ASN A 52 26.22 2.28 0.95
CA ASN A 52 26.53 0.91 1.33
C ASN A 52 25.26 0.07 1.46
N GLU A 53 24.18 0.62 2.03
CA GLU A 53 22.88 -0.09 2.09
C GLU A 53 22.16 -0.14 0.74
N LEU A 54 22.45 0.80 -0.16
CA LEU A 54 22.02 0.68 -1.55
C LEU A 54 22.73 -0.46 -2.28
N ARG A 55 24.02 -0.69 -2.02
CA ARG A 55 24.81 -1.79 -2.61
C ARG A 55 24.53 -3.13 -1.95
N GLU A 56 24.47 -3.15 -0.62
CA GLU A 56 24.28 -4.33 0.21
C GLU A 56 22.87 -4.30 0.81
N PRO A 57 21.90 -5.02 0.23
CA PRO A 57 20.50 -4.87 0.57
C PRO A 57 20.20 -5.20 2.04
N THR A 58 19.38 -4.36 2.67
CA THR A 58 18.81 -4.54 4.01
C THR A 58 17.27 -4.52 3.94
N ASP A 59 16.61 -4.85 5.03
CA ASP A 59 15.15 -4.69 5.19
C ASP A 59 14.68 -3.24 5.07
N LYS A 60 15.58 -2.27 5.26
CA LYS A 60 15.30 -0.83 5.15
C LYS A 60 15.76 -0.19 3.83
N ARG A 61 16.36 -0.96 2.91
CA ARG A 61 16.91 -0.47 1.62
C ARG A 61 15.95 0.42 0.84
N MET A 62 14.65 0.11 0.85
CA MET A 62 13.65 0.92 0.15
C MET A 62 13.57 2.36 0.68
N PHE A 63 13.69 2.57 1.99
CA PHE A 63 13.67 3.92 2.58
C PHE A 63 14.97 4.68 2.32
N VAL A 64 16.10 3.99 2.30
CA VAL A 64 17.39 4.57 1.87
C VAL A 64 17.32 4.99 0.40
N LEU A 65 16.66 4.19 -0.45
CA LEU A 65 16.44 4.51 -1.87
C LEU A 65 15.52 5.73 -2.04
N ALA A 66 14.45 5.82 -1.24
CA ALA A 66 13.58 7.00 -1.20
C ALA A 66 14.35 8.28 -0.84
N ALA A 67 15.19 8.22 0.20
CA ALA A 67 16.05 9.32 0.60
C ALA A 67 17.05 9.72 -0.50
N ALA A 68 17.62 8.75 -1.22
CA ALA A 68 18.59 9.00 -2.28
C ALA A 68 17.94 9.70 -3.49
N LEU A 69 16.73 9.26 -3.86
CA LEU A 69 15.93 9.94 -4.87
C LEU A 69 15.59 11.39 -4.45
N LYS A 70 15.27 11.62 -3.17
CA LYS A 70 14.97 12.96 -2.66
C LYS A 70 16.20 13.88 -2.70
N GLN A 71 17.40 13.33 -2.44
CA GLN A 71 18.68 14.04 -2.59
C GLN A 71 19.14 14.23 -4.05
N GLY A 72 18.36 13.77 -5.04
CA GLY A 72 18.63 14.01 -6.45
C GLY A 72 19.55 13.01 -7.13
N TYR A 73 19.72 11.81 -6.57
CA TYR A 73 20.45 10.73 -7.25
C TYR A 73 19.74 10.38 -8.57
N SER A 74 20.53 10.21 -9.64
CA SER A 74 19.98 9.76 -10.93
C SER A 74 19.57 8.30 -10.87
N THR A 75 18.60 7.92 -11.70
CA THR A 75 18.19 6.52 -11.86
C THR A 75 19.33 5.64 -12.36
N ASP A 76 20.24 6.17 -13.17
CA ASP A 76 21.44 5.47 -13.61
C ASP A 76 22.39 5.15 -12.45
N LYS A 77 22.65 6.15 -11.57
CA LYS A 77 23.45 5.93 -10.37
C LYS A 77 22.81 4.90 -9.45
N LEU A 78 21.50 5.00 -9.24
CA LEU A 78 20.76 4.05 -8.41
C LEU A 78 20.74 2.63 -9.01
N TYR A 79 20.66 2.51 -10.33
CA TYR A 79 20.80 1.21 -11.01
C TYR A 79 22.20 0.62 -10.76
N GLU A 80 23.26 1.41 -10.87
CA GLU A 80 24.61 0.90 -10.61
C GLU A 80 24.82 0.44 -9.17
N LEU A 81 24.24 1.16 -8.21
CA LEU A 81 24.30 0.78 -6.80
C LEU A 81 23.44 -0.44 -6.49
N THR A 82 22.22 -0.50 -7.05
CA THR A 82 21.20 -1.42 -6.56
C THR A 82 20.92 -2.64 -7.42
N LYS A 83 21.20 -2.51 -8.73
CA LYS A 83 20.78 -3.40 -9.82
C LYS A 83 19.25 -3.62 -9.91
N ILE A 84 18.46 -2.76 -9.26
CA ILE A 84 17.02 -2.68 -9.48
C ILE A 84 16.79 -2.06 -10.85
N ASP A 85 15.96 -2.70 -11.68
CA ASP A 85 15.71 -2.24 -13.04
C ASP A 85 15.25 -0.77 -13.08
N LYS A 86 15.71 -0.05 -14.11
CA LYS A 86 15.46 1.38 -14.28
C LYS A 86 13.97 1.70 -14.37
N TRP A 87 13.15 0.80 -14.88
CA TRP A 87 11.70 0.97 -14.93
C TRP A 87 11.13 1.19 -13.51
N PHE A 88 11.49 0.33 -12.55
CA PHE A 88 11.05 0.49 -11.15
C PHE A 88 11.61 1.77 -10.54
N LEU A 89 12.89 2.07 -10.78
CA LEU A 89 13.52 3.29 -10.26
C LEU A 89 12.83 4.57 -10.76
N VAL A 90 12.40 4.60 -12.03
CA VAL A 90 11.62 5.71 -12.59
C VAL A 90 10.26 5.81 -11.90
N LYS A 91 9.56 4.69 -11.65
CA LYS A 91 8.27 4.70 -10.95
C LYS A 91 8.40 5.16 -9.50
N LEU A 92 9.45 4.73 -8.80
CA LEU A 92 9.76 5.19 -7.45
C LEU A 92 10.12 6.68 -7.44
N LYS A 93 10.85 7.16 -8.46
CA LYS A 93 11.13 8.59 -8.64
C LYS A 93 9.85 9.40 -8.81
N ASN A 94 8.85 8.91 -9.54
CA ASN A 94 7.56 9.60 -9.68
C ASN A 94 6.91 9.90 -8.32
N ILE A 95 6.97 8.95 -7.38
CA ILE A 95 6.45 9.14 -6.02
C ILE A 95 7.20 10.27 -5.31
N ILE A 96 8.54 10.27 -5.39
CA ILE A 96 9.39 11.27 -4.74
C ILE A 96 9.29 12.66 -5.39
N ASP A 97 9.14 12.73 -6.71
CA ASP A 97 8.87 13.99 -7.39
C ASP A 97 7.52 14.58 -6.94
N TYR A 98 6.53 13.73 -6.70
CA TYR A 98 5.23 14.19 -6.19
C TYR A 98 5.28 14.64 -4.73
N TYR A 99 6.19 14.08 -3.92
CA TYR A 99 6.50 14.64 -2.59
C TYR A 99 6.92 16.10 -2.68
N LYS A 100 7.77 16.47 -3.66
CA LYS A 100 8.20 17.87 -3.84
C LYS A 100 7.03 18.79 -4.19
N VAL A 101 6.06 18.29 -4.96
CA VAL A 101 4.82 19.01 -5.25
C VAL A 101 4.02 19.24 -3.97
N LEU A 102 3.84 18.20 -3.15
CA LEU A 102 3.13 18.31 -1.87
C LEU A 102 3.84 19.26 -0.89
N GLU A 103 5.16 19.15 -0.75
CA GLU A 103 5.97 20.01 0.14
C GLU A 103 5.97 21.48 -0.30
N ALA A 104 5.72 21.76 -1.59
CA ALA A 104 5.58 23.11 -2.12
C ALA A 104 4.18 23.71 -1.92
N VAL A 105 3.19 22.93 -1.47
CA VAL A 105 1.83 23.42 -1.19
C VAL A 105 1.86 24.36 0.00
N LYS A 106 1.30 25.56 -0.17
CA LYS A 106 1.11 26.50 0.93
C LYS A 106 0.06 25.95 1.91
N PRO A 107 0.24 26.15 3.24
CA PRO A 107 -0.73 25.68 4.24
C PRO A 107 -2.16 26.12 3.90
N GLY A 108 -3.10 25.17 3.88
CA GLY A 108 -4.52 25.41 3.61
C GLY A 108 -4.92 25.54 2.13
N LEU A 109 -3.99 25.47 1.17
CA LEU A 109 -4.28 25.65 -0.27
C LEU A 109 -4.19 24.37 -1.10
N ILE A 110 -4.28 23.19 -0.48
CA ILE A 110 -4.24 21.94 -1.25
C ILE A 110 -5.51 21.82 -2.12
N THR A 111 -5.31 21.59 -3.42
CA THR A 111 -6.40 21.59 -4.41
C THR A 111 -6.94 20.19 -4.67
N PHE A 112 -8.12 20.12 -5.30
CA PHE A 112 -8.73 18.88 -5.77
C PHE A 112 -7.76 18.02 -6.59
N ASP A 113 -7.11 18.62 -7.60
CA ASP A 113 -6.21 17.89 -8.50
C ASP A 113 -4.98 17.34 -7.78
N ILE A 114 -4.44 18.11 -6.82
CA ILE A 114 -3.28 17.68 -6.04
C ILE A 114 -3.64 16.45 -5.19
N ILE A 115 -4.77 16.48 -4.48
CA ILE A 115 -5.22 15.33 -3.69
C ILE A 115 -5.51 14.15 -4.61
N LYS A 116 -6.31 14.35 -5.67
CA LYS A 116 -6.72 13.28 -6.58
C LYS A 116 -5.51 12.56 -7.17
N LYS A 117 -4.51 13.31 -7.66
CA LYS A 117 -3.29 12.72 -8.23
C LYS A 117 -2.42 12.03 -7.17
N ALA A 118 -2.33 12.59 -5.95
CA ALA A 118 -1.66 11.91 -4.82
C ALA A 118 -2.30 10.55 -4.51
N LYS A 119 -3.64 10.50 -4.48
CA LYS A 119 -4.37 9.25 -4.22
C LYS A 119 -4.19 8.23 -5.35
N GLN A 120 -4.20 8.67 -6.61
CA GLN A 120 -3.98 7.81 -7.79
C GLN A 120 -2.59 7.17 -7.85
N ILE A 121 -1.57 7.81 -7.28
CA ILE A 121 -0.22 7.24 -7.16
C ILE A 121 0.01 6.55 -5.80
N GLY A 122 -1.06 6.38 -4.99
CA GLY A 122 -1.04 5.55 -3.79
C GLY A 122 -0.73 6.23 -2.47
N PHE A 123 -0.65 7.56 -2.38
CA PHE A 123 -0.38 8.25 -1.11
C PHE A 123 -1.51 8.02 -0.11
N SER A 124 -1.15 7.77 1.15
CA SER A 124 -2.11 7.76 2.26
C SER A 124 -2.45 9.19 2.70
N ASP A 125 -3.60 9.35 3.38
CA ASP A 125 -4.00 10.66 3.92
C ASP A 125 -2.95 11.13 4.96
N LYS A 126 -2.40 10.21 5.76
CA LYS A 126 -1.29 10.45 6.71
C LYS A 126 0.00 10.92 6.01
N GLN A 127 0.35 10.32 4.89
CA GLN A 127 1.54 10.68 4.12
C GLN A 127 1.41 12.08 3.47
N ILE A 128 0.25 12.39 2.91
CA ILE A 128 -0.07 13.73 2.39
C ILE A 128 -0.01 14.75 3.53
N ALA A 129 -0.64 14.45 4.67
CA ALA A 129 -0.68 15.32 5.83
C ALA A 129 0.72 15.68 6.33
N SER A 130 1.61 14.69 6.43
CA SER A 130 3.02 14.92 6.80
C SER A 130 3.73 15.87 5.82
N ALA A 131 3.58 15.64 4.51
CA ALA A 131 4.23 16.46 3.49
C ALA A 131 3.75 17.93 3.50
N ILE A 132 2.45 18.17 3.72
CA ILE A 132 1.87 19.53 3.74
C ILE A 132 1.83 20.17 5.14
N LYS A 133 2.42 19.52 6.15
CA LYS A 133 2.41 19.96 7.57
C LYS A 133 0.99 20.16 8.13
N SER A 134 0.10 19.19 7.88
CA SER A 134 -1.28 19.15 8.37
C SER A 134 -1.55 17.86 9.15
N THR A 135 -2.80 17.61 9.52
CA THR A 135 -3.24 16.36 10.18
C THR A 135 -3.92 15.43 9.20
N GLU A 136 -3.83 14.12 9.46
CA GLU A 136 -4.50 13.09 8.64
C GLU A 136 -6.01 13.34 8.55
N LEU A 137 -6.64 13.71 9.66
CA LEU A 137 -8.08 14.00 9.72
C LEU A 137 -8.46 15.19 8.83
N ALA A 138 -7.64 16.25 8.80
CA ALA A 138 -7.90 17.41 7.94
C ALA A 138 -7.82 17.03 6.45
N VAL A 139 -6.79 16.27 6.06
CA VAL A 139 -6.65 15.78 4.68
C VAL A 139 -7.82 14.86 4.31
N ARG A 140 -8.22 13.96 5.21
CA ARG A 140 -9.35 13.07 4.99
C ARG A 140 -10.66 13.83 4.77
N LYS A 141 -10.97 14.80 5.65
CA LYS A 141 -12.16 15.63 5.55
C LYS A 141 -12.19 16.40 4.22
N GLN A 142 -11.08 17.03 3.86
CA GLN A 142 -10.98 17.77 2.60
C GLN A 142 -11.11 16.85 1.37
N ARG A 143 -10.53 15.65 1.42
CA ARG A 143 -10.67 14.63 0.37
C ARG A 143 -12.14 14.21 0.21
N GLU A 144 -12.87 14.05 1.31
CA GLU A 144 -14.30 13.70 1.32
C GLU A 144 -15.19 14.85 0.82
N GLU A 145 -14.90 16.10 1.20
CA GLU A 145 -15.57 17.31 0.68
C GLU A 145 -15.41 17.43 -0.85
N PHE A 146 -14.23 17.08 -1.35
CA PHE A 146 -13.93 16.98 -2.78
C PHE A 146 -14.52 15.74 -3.46
N LYS A 147 -15.20 14.86 -2.72
CA LYS A 147 -15.75 13.58 -3.23
C LYS A 147 -14.70 12.70 -3.89
N ILE A 148 -13.46 12.73 -3.38
CA ILE A 148 -12.36 11.89 -3.84
C ILE A 148 -12.36 10.61 -3.00
N THR A 149 -13.12 9.62 -3.44
CA THR A 149 -13.19 8.28 -2.83
C THR A 149 -12.65 7.22 -3.78
N PRO A 150 -12.07 6.12 -3.26
CA PRO A 150 -11.67 5.02 -4.12
C PRO A 150 -12.92 4.30 -4.64
N VAL A 151 -12.80 3.66 -5.79
CA VAL A 151 -13.82 2.77 -6.33
C VAL A 151 -13.45 1.31 -6.06
N VAL A 152 -14.47 0.44 -6.07
CA VAL A 152 -14.35 -1.00 -5.83
C VAL A 152 -14.29 -1.71 -7.18
N LYS A 153 -13.23 -2.51 -7.38
CA LYS A 153 -12.99 -3.27 -8.60
C LYS A 153 -12.94 -4.77 -8.32
N GLN A 154 -13.44 -5.57 -9.25
CA GLN A 154 -13.40 -7.03 -9.19
C GLN A 154 -12.13 -7.60 -9.81
N ILE A 155 -11.71 -8.77 -9.31
CA ILE A 155 -10.68 -9.61 -9.90
C ILE A 155 -11.41 -10.75 -10.59
N ASP A 156 -11.30 -10.79 -11.92
CA ASP A 156 -12.10 -11.66 -12.79
C ASP A 156 -11.26 -12.68 -13.58
N THR A 157 -9.93 -12.63 -13.46
CA THR A 157 -8.93 -13.42 -14.21
C THR A 157 -8.82 -13.13 -15.72
N VAL A 158 -9.77 -12.39 -16.29
CA VAL A 158 -9.93 -12.19 -17.75
C VAL A 158 -9.98 -10.72 -18.18
N ALA A 159 -9.62 -9.80 -17.29
CA ALA A 159 -9.58 -8.36 -17.56
C ALA A 159 -10.91 -7.81 -18.11
N ALA A 160 -12.02 -8.21 -17.48
CA ALA A 160 -13.39 -7.89 -17.81
C ALA A 160 -13.90 -8.40 -19.17
N GLU A 161 -13.24 -9.39 -19.77
CA GLU A 161 -13.78 -10.08 -20.96
C GLU A 161 -15.11 -10.78 -20.64
N TRP A 162 -15.22 -11.35 -19.44
CA TRP A 162 -16.43 -12.01 -18.92
C TRP A 162 -16.82 -11.48 -17.55
N PRO A 163 -18.12 -11.37 -17.23
CA PRO A 163 -18.56 -10.99 -15.90
C PRO A 163 -18.06 -11.97 -14.83
N ALA A 164 -17.48 -11.44 -13.75
CA ALA A 164 -17.08 -12.25 -12.61
C ALA A 164 -18.30 -12.75 -11.84
N SER A 165 -18.33 -14.05 -11.52
CA SER A 165 -19.31 -14.65 -10.61
C SER A 165 -18.95 -14.45 -9.14
N THR A 166 -17.70 -14.09 -8.84
CA THR A 166 -17.16 -13.93 -7.49
C THR A 166 -16.91 -12.46 -7.15
N ASN A 167 -16.98 -12.14 -5.86
CA ASN A 167 -16.70 -10.81 -5.32
C ASN A 167 -15.32 -10.79 -4.66
N TYR A 168 -14.26 -11.09 -5.44
CA TYR A 168 -12.88 -10.85 -5.00
C TYR A 168 -12.48 -9.43 -5.42
N LEU A 169 -12.24 -8.55 -4.45
CA LEU A 169 -12.31 -7.10 -4.65
C LEU A 169 -11.03 -6.38 -4.24
N TYR A 170 -10.76 -5.24 -4.88
CA TYR A 170 -9.76 -4.28 -4.42
C TYR A 170 -10.23 -2.84 -4.61
N LEU A 171 -9.66 -1.93 -3.82
CA LEU A 171 -9.90 -0.49 -3.91
C LEU A 171 -8.82 0.21 -4.74
N THR A 172 -9.24 1.13 -5.61
CA THR A 172 -8.36 1.98 -6.43
C THR A 172 -8.93 3.38 -6.66
N TYR A 173 -8.06 4.38 -6.77
CA TYR A 173 -8.44 5.74 -7.22
C TYR A 173 -8.35 5.91 -8.74
N ASN A 174 -7.91 4.88 -9.45
CA ASN A 174 -7.74 4.87 -10.90
C ASN A 174 -8.95 4.24 -11.60
N GLY A 175 -10.16 4.61 -11.16
CA GLY A 175 -11.41 4.16 -11.76
C GLY A 175 -12.50 5.21 -11.63
N ILE A 176 -13.58 5.01 -12.37
CA ILE A 176 -14.70 5.97 -12.47
C ILE A 176 -15.99 5.45 -11.82
N THR A 177 -16.13 4.13 -11.68
CA THR A 177 -17.34 3.47 -11.17
C THR A 177 -16.96 2.24 -10.35
N HIS A 178 -17.87 1.81 -9.46
CA HIS A 178 -17.78 0.53 -8.78
C HIS A 178 -18.22 -0.60 -9.70
N ASP A 179 -17.64 -1.79 -9.57
CA ASP A 179 -18.05 -2.98 -10.32
C ASP A 179 -19.23 -3.73 -9.67
N ILE A 180 -19.55 -3.39 -8.41
CA ILE A 180 -20.61 -4.02 -7.62
C ILE A 180 -21.56 -3.00 -6.99
N ASN A 181 -22.71 -3.49 -6.54
CA ASN A 181 -23.67 -2.73 -5.73
C ASN A 181 -23.40 -2.91 -4.22
N PHE A 182 -23.87 -1.95 -3.42
CA PHE A 182 -23.70 -1.95 -1.95
C PHE A 182 -25.07 -2.00 -1.25
N PRO A 183 -25.76 -3.15 -1.22
CA PRO A 183 -27.11 -3.23 -0.66
C PRO A 183 -27.16 -3.11 0.87
N GLY A 184 -26.02 -3.08 1.57
CA GLY A 184 -25.96 -3.01 3.03
C GLY A 184 -26.16 -4.37 3.71
N ASP A 185 -26.25 -4.34 5.04
CA ASP A 185 -26.49 -5.51 5.91
C ASP A 185 -25.43 -6.62 5.82
N PHE A 186 -24.16 -6.24 5.75
CA PHE A 186 -23.02 -7.15 5.84
C PHE A 186 -22.29 -7.00 7.19
N THR A 187 -21.80 -8.12 7.71
CA THR A 187 -20.88 -8.14 8.85
C THR A 187 -19.44 -8.19 8.35
N MET A 188 -18.62 -7.23 8.73
CA MET A 188 -17.20 -7.19 8.38
C MET A 188 -16.36 -7.97 9.39
N VAL A 189 -15.44 -8.80 8.90
CA VAL A 189 -14.38 -9.45 9.68
C VAL A 189 -13.05 -8.90 9.19
N LEU A 190 -12.25 -8.36 10.12
CA LEU A 190 -10.91 -7.86 9.85
C LEU A 190 -9.92 -9.00 10.07
N GLY A 191 -9.10 -9.30 9.06
CA GLY A 191 -8.06 -10.31 9.14
C GLY A 191 -6.85 -9.85 9.96
N SER A 192 -5.92 -10.78 10.15
CA SER A 192 -4.69 -10.56 10.94
C SER A 192 -3.65 -9.68 10.24
N GLY A 193 -3.75 -9.51 8.92
CA GLY A 193 -2.72 -8.84 8.14
C GLY A 193 -1.44 -9.68 8.03
N VAL A 194 -0.30 -9.00 7.93
CA VAL A 194 1.01 -9.63 7.74
C VAL A 194 1.40 -10.49 8.94
N TYR A 195 1.89 -11.70 8.67
CA TYR A 195 2.46 -12.53 9.72
C TYR A 195 3.77 -11.96 10.25
N ARG A 196 3.92 -12.04 11.58
CA ARG A 196 5.11 -11.65 12.33
C ARG A 196 5.30 -12.61 13.49
N ILE A 197 6.48 -12.62 14.09
CA ILE A 197 6.70 -13.38 15.33
C ILE A 197 5.71 -12.88 16.39
N GLY A 198 4.87 -13.77 16.90
CA GLY A 198 3.79 -13.46 17.86
C GLY A 198 2.43 -13.13 17.23
N SER A 199 2.33 -13.06 15.90
CA SER A 199 1.08 -12.91 15.15
C SER A 199 1.11 -13.75 13.89
N SER A 200 0.62 -14.98 13.96
CA SER A 200 0.70 -15.97 12.87
C SER A 200 -0.68 -16.56 12.55
N VAL A 201 -0.69 -17.78 11.98
CA VAL A 201 -1.85 -18.50 11.45
C VAL A 201 -2.99 -18.70 12.45
N GLU A 202 -2.71 -18.68 13.76
CA GLU A 202 -3.72 -18.75 14.80
C GLU A 202 -4.78 -17.64 14.69
N PHE A 203 -4.39 -16.44 14.26
CA PHE A 203 -5.33 -15.33 14.08
C PHE A 203 -6.14 -15.46 12.79
N ASP A 204 -5.55 -16.04 11.74
CA ASP A 204 -6.28 -16.38 10.51
C ASP A 204 -7.34 -17.45 10.79
N TRP A 205 -6.98 -18.48 11.57
CA TRP A 205 -7.90 -19.53 11.98
C TRP A 205 -9.12 -18.98 12.74
N CYS A 206 -8.91 -18.05 13.68
CA CYS A 206 -9.99 -17.36 14.38
C CYS A 206 -10.91 -16.58 13.42
N ALA A 207 -10.33 -15.85 12.47
CA ALA A 207 -11.09 -15.04 11.52
C ALA A 207 -11.92 -15.92 10.56
N VAL A 208 -11.34 -17.02 10.06
CA VAL A 208 -12.04 -18.02 9.24
C VAL A 208 -13.14 -18.73 10.04
N GLY A 209 -12.89 -19.07 11.30
CA GLY A 209 -13.90 -19.64 12.20
C GLY A 209 -15.10 -18.71 12.39
N CYS A 210 -14.83 -17.42 12.63
CA CYS A 210 -15.86 -16.39 12.74
C CYS A 210 -16.70 -16.26 11.45
N LEU A 211 -16.05 -16.20 10.27
CA LEU A 211 -16.73 -16.13 8.98
C LEU A 211 -17.64 -17.34 8.72
N ARG A 212 -17.15 -18.56 9.01
CA ARG A 212 -17.92 -19.80 8.85
C ARG A 212 -19.16 -19.77 9.72
N GLU A 213 -19.02 -19.35 10.97
CA GLU A 213 -20.14 -19.30 11.90
C GLU A 213 -21.16 -18.21 11.54
N LEU A 214 -20.71 -17.02 11.14
CA LEU A 214 -21.60 -15.99 10.60
C LEU A 214 -22.38 -16.48 9.38
N ARG A 215 -21.72 -17.22 8.48
CA ARG A 215 -22.38 -17.83 7.31
C ARG A 215 -23.39 -18.91 7.72
N ASN A 216 -23.09 -19.74 8.72
CA ASN A 216 -24.04 -20.73 9.28
C ASN A 216 -25.30 -20.06 9.85
N GLN A 217 -25.16 -18.87 10.42
CA GLN A 217 -26.27 -18.04 10.93
C GLN A 217 -27.00 -17.25 9.83
N GLY A 218 -26.70 -17.50 8.55
CA GLY A 218 -27.31 -16.81 7.41
C GLY A 218 -26.90 -15.34 7.27
N LYS A 219 -25.83 -14.90 7.93
CA LYS A 219 -25.31 -13.53 7.81
C LYS A 219 -24.45 -13.40 6.56
N LYS A 220 -24.59 -12.27 5.85
CA LYS A 220 -23.69 -11.90 4.77
C LYS A 220 -22.42 -11.30 5.37
N THR A 221 -21.26 -11.71 4.86
CA THR A 221 -19.96 -11.34 5.44
C THR A 221 -19.07 -10.63 4.44
N ILE A 222 -18.15 -9.79 4.95
CA ILE A 222 -17.06 -9.18 4.19
C ILE A 222 -15.76 -9.48 4.94
N MET A 223 -14.81 -10.11 4.27
CA MET A 223 -13.45 -10.28 4.79
C MET A 223 -12.56 -9.15 4.28
N VAL A 224 -11.77 -8.56 5.18
CA VAL A 224 -10.74 -7.59 4.82
C VAL A 224 -9.40 -8.08 5.35
N ASN A 225 -8.58 -8.63 4.44
CA ASN A 225 -7.22 -9.06 4.74
C ASN A 225 -6.29 -8.82 3.52
N TYR A 226 -4.98 -8.87 3.73
CA TYR A 226 -3.97 -8.60 2.69
C TYR A 226 -2.74 -9.52 2.76
N ASN A 227 -2.82 -10.61 3.52
CA ASN A 227 -1.77 -11.63 3.58
C ASN A 227 -2.08 -12.75 2.57
N PRO A 228 -1.25 -12.91 1.50
CA PRO A 228 -1.54 -13.83 0.41
C PRO A 228 -1.41 -15.32 0.80
N GLU A 229 -0.81 -15.64 1.95
CA GLU A 229 -0.61 -17.02 2.41
C GLU A 229 -1.86 -17.60 3.10
N THR A 230 -2.91 -16.80 3.30
CA THR A 230 -3.97 -17.09 4.26
C THR A 230 -5.25 -17.63 3.64
N VAL A 231 -5.94 -18.49 4.40
CA VAL A 231 -7.24 -19.03 3.97
C VAL A 231 -8.31 -17.95 4.01
N SER A 232 -8.18 -16.94 4.87
CA SER A 232 -9.10 -15.80 4.86
C SER A 232 -9.06 -14.97 3.58
N THR A 233 -7.98 -15.04 2.79
CA THR A 233 -7.91 -14.37 1.48
C THR A 233 -8.40 -15.20 0.30
N ASP A 234 -8.92 -16.41 0.55
CA ASP A 234 -9.62 -17.23 -0.44
C ASP A 234 -11.07 -16.73 -0.62
N TYR A 235 -11.59 -16.79 -1.85
CA TYR A 235 -12.85 -16.13 -2.27
C TYR A 235 -14.08 -17.04 -2.28
#